data_AF-A0A125U0I3-F1
#
_entry.id   AF-A0A125U0I3-F1
#
_cell.length_a   1.000
_cell.length_b   1.000
_cell.length_c   1.000
_cell.angle_alpha   90.00
_cell.angle_beta   90.00
_cell.angle_gamma   90.00
#
_symmetry.space_group_name_H-M   'P 1'
#
loop_
_entity.id
_entity.type
_entity.pdbx_description
1 polymer ?
#
loop_
_entity_poly.entity_id
_entity_poly.type
_entity_poly.pdbx_seq_one_letter_code
_entity_poly.pdbx_strand_id
1 'polypeptide(L)'
;MLATASLLPLAAQAGERCEHSQLRNLQLDLAGVKAVVFEIGSDDLVVTGAPGARAAVTGRACASDADDLAGMTLVQTRVGDKLVVRAEHRYSINFGFNGYRYMKLQASLPDSMRVQLKLGSGDARIDNVAGLSIDLGSGDVEARNVRGVTTADIGSGDVDLERIGSLQVISVGSGDLKAKHIGGGAKLGSIGSGDVELSQVGGTVELDRLGSGDLVVDDVRGDLAVRKVGSGSVAHHGVSGRVDVDK
;
A
#
# COMPACT_ATOMS: atom_id res chain seq x y z
N MET A 1 -22.49 15.82 57.58
CA MET A 1 -21.51 15.89 56.49
C MET A 1 -20.80 14.55 56.40
N LEU A 2 -21.18 13.69 55.46
CA LEU A 2 -20.36 12.57 54.99
C LEU A 2 -20.62 12.42 53.49
N ALA A 3 -19.57 12.59 52.71
CA ALA A 3 -19.60 12.71 51.26
C ALA A 3 -19.78 11.33 50.61
N THR A 4 -20.73 11.25 49.68
CA THR A 4 -20.92 10.13 48.76
C THR A 4 -19.82 10.16 47.69
N ALA A 5 -18.94 9.16 47.70
CA ALA A 5 -17.95 8.95 46.66
C ALA A 5 -18.61 8.29 45.43
N SER A 6 -18.71 9.04 44.34
CA SER A 6 -19.20 8.58 43.05
C SER A 6 -18.17 7.66 42.38
N LEU A 7 -18.54 6.40 42.16
CA LEU A 7 -17.79 5.47 41.30
C LEU A 7 -17.99 5.89 39.84
N LEU A 8 -16.93 6.41 39.21
CA LEU A 8 -16.88 6.60 37.76
C LEU A 8 -16.58 5.24 37.10
N PRO A 9 -17.34 4.81 36.08
CA PRO A 9 -17.02 3.61 35.32
C PRO A 9 -15.72 3.83 34.55
N LEU A 10 -14.73 2.95 34.75
CA LEU A 10 -13.58 2.84 33.86
C LEU A 10 -14.10 2.48 32.47
N ALA A 11 -13.93 3.39 31.51
CA ALA A 11 -14.08 3.06 30.11
C ALA A 11 -13.07 1.94 29.78
N ALA A 12 -13.58 0.77 29.40
CA ALA A 12 -12.78 -0.28 28.81
C ALA A 12 -12.27 0.22 27.46
N GLN A 13 -11.08 0.80 27.45
CA GLN A 13 -10.32 1.01 26.23
C GLN A 13 -10.06 -0.40 25.69
N ALA A 14 -10.68 -0.76 24.57
CA ALA A 14 -10.30 -1.92 23.78
C ALA A 14 -8.90 -1.68 23.20
N GLY A 15 -7.89 -1.72 24.08
CA GLY A 15 -6.50 -1.59 23.70
C GLY A 15 -6.10 -2.82 22.90
N GLU A 16 -5.39 -2.61 21.81
CA GLU A 16 -4.79 -3.68 21.03
C GLU A 16 -4.01 -4.63 21.95
N ARG A 17 -4.34 -5.92 21.91
CA ARG A 17 -3.64 -6.92 22.70
C ARG A 17 -2.18 -6.94 22.24
N CYS A 18 -1.26 -6.70 23.18
CA CYS A 18 0.19 -6.76 22.95
C CYS A 18 0.87 -7.12 24.28
N GLU A 19 0.72 -8.37 24.67
CA GLU A 19 1.17 -8.94 25.93
C GLU A 19 2.69 -9.04 25.97
N HIS A 20 3.29 -9.57 24.90
CA HIS A 20 4.72 -9.50 24.66
C HIS A 20 5.01 -8.45 23.61
N SER A 21 5.88 -7.50 23.93
CA SER A 21 6.27 -6.43 23.00
C SER A 21 7.76 -6.18 23.01
N GLN A 22 8.30 -5.85 21.84
CA GLN A 22 9.68 -5.41 21.73
C GLN A 22 9.84 -4.44 20.56
N LEU A 23 10.69 -3.43 20.75
CA LEU A 23 11.00 -2.47 19.69
C LEU A 23 11.85 -3.11 18.59
N ARG A 24 11.65 -2.63 17.38
CA ARG A 24 12.44 -2.97 16.18
C ARG A 24 12.98 -1.67 15.63
N ASN A 25 14.29 -1.50 15.62
CA ASN A 25 14.95 -0.32 15.09
C ASN A 25 16.05 -0.77 14.14
N LEU A 26 16.00 -0.27 12.91
CA LEU A 26 16.93 -0.62 11.84
C LEU A 26 17.32 0.64 11.09
N GLN A 27 18.60 0.99 11.11
CA GLN A 27 19.14 2.05 10.25
C GLN A 27 19.38 1.47 8.86
N LEU A 28 18.91 2.15 7.83
CA LEU A 28 19.00 1.68 6.45
C LEU A 28 20.27 2.21 5.79
N ASP A 29 21.05 1.33 5.17
CA ASP A 29 22.20 1.72 4.37
C ASP A 29 21.77 2.01 2.92
N LEU A 30 21.59 3.30 2.60
CA LEU A 30 21.20 3.75 1.28
C LEU A 30 22.38 4.07 0.34
N ALA A 31 23.63 3.79 0.70
CA ALA A 31 24.76 4.13 -0.15
C ALA A 31 24.63 3.46 -1.53
N GLY A 32 24.53 4.24 -2.61
CA GLY A 32 24.33 3.72 -3.97
C GLY A 32 22.99 3.01 -4.23
N VAL A 33 22.03 3.09 -3.30
CA VAL A 33 20.68 2.52 -3.45
C VAL A 33 19.80 3.47 -4.25
N LYS A 34 19.08 2.95 -5.25
CA LYS A 34 18.10 3.71 -6.04
C LYS A 34 16.65 3.44 -5.66
N ALA A 35 16.39 2.30 -5.02
CA ALA A 35 15.06 1.95 -4.54
C ALA A 35 15.13 1.13 -3.24
N VAL A 36 14.16 1.36 -2.35
CA VAL A 36 13.94 0.52 -1.17
C VAL A 36 12.77 -0.40 -1.44
N VAL A 37 12.95 -1.69 -1.24
CA VAL A 37 11.91 -2.72 -1.36
C VAL A 37 11.50 -3.10 0.06
N PHE A 38 10.21 -2.99 0.38
CA PHE A 38 9.65 -3.52 1.62
C PHE A 38 8.89 -4.81 1.31
N GLU A 39 9.33 -5.92 1.91
CA GLU A 39 8.64 -7.20 1.86
C GLU A 39 7.95 -7.41 3.21
N ILE A 40 6.64 -7.18 3.25
CA ILE A 40 5.84 -7.19 4.45
C ILE A 40 4.74 -8.23 4.31
N GLY A 41 4.71 -9.20 5.21
CA GLY A 41 3.71 -10.28 5.18
C GLY A 41 2.35 -9.79 5.67
N SER A 42 2.14 -9.90 6.98
CA SER A 42 0.88 -9.58 7.68
C SER A 42 1.03 -8.37 8.62
N ASP A 43 2.07 -7.58 8.44
CA ASP A 43 2.40 -6.45 9.33
C ASP A 43 2.02 -5.12 8.68
N ASP A 44 1.90 -4.08 9.50
CA ASP A 44 1.56 -2.75 9.02
C ASP A 44 2.83 -1.94 8.75
N LEU A 45 2.83 -1.18 7.67
CA LEU A 45 3.94 -0.32 7.28
C LEU A 45 3.49 1.11 6.98
N VAL A 46 4.09 2.09 7.63
CA VAL A 46 4.01 3.49 7.23
C VAL A 46 5.34 3.91 6.64
N VAL A 47 5.37 4.48 5.44
CA VAL A 47 6.58 5.06 4.82
C VAL A 47 6.37 6.55 4.61
N THR A 48 7.26 7.36 5.17
CA THR A 48 7.24 8.82 4.98
C THR A 48 8.55 9.30 4.39
N GLY A 49 8.47 9.93 3.23
CA GLY A 49 9.58 10.64 2.62
C GLY A 49 9.70 12.07 3.11
N ALA A 50 10.92 12.53 3.42
CA ALA A 50 11.18 13.94 3.68
C ALA A 50 12.56 14.37 3.17
N PRO A 51 12.73 15.66 2.79
CA PRO A 51 14.02 16.17 2.34
C PRO A 51 15.11 15.96 3.39
N GLY A 52 16.21 15.30 3.01
CA GLY A 52 17.35 15.05 3.90
C GLY A 52 17.07 14.11 5.09
N ALA A 53 15.94 13.39 5.08
CA ALA A 53 15.61 12.45 6.14
C ALA A 53 16.66 11.35 6.27
N ARG A 54 16.92 10.93 7.51
CA ARG A 54 17.78 9.77 7.78
C ARG A 54 16.97 8.50 7.54
N ALA A 55 17.52 7.63 6.71
CA ALA A 55 16.86 6.38 6.35
C ALA A 55 16.85 5.41 7.52
N ALA A 56 15.67 5.08 8.03
CA ALA A 56 15.50 4.16 9.14
C ALA A 56 14.11 3.54 9.13
N VAL A 57 14.00 2.37 9.73
CA VAL A 57 12.73 1.74 10.09
C VAL A 57 12.69 1.57 11.59
N THR A 58 11.62 2.03 12.20
CA THR A 58 11.32 1.80 13.61
C THR A 58 9.98 1.12 13.74
N GLY A 59 9.71 0.48 14.86
CA GLY A 59 8.44 -0.19 15.04
C GLY A 59 8.35 -0.98 16.33
N ARG A 60 7.19 -1.57 16.54
CA ARG A 60 6.89 -2.43 17.68
C ARG A 60 6.39 -3.77 17.16
N ALA A 61 7.06 -4.83 17.56
CA ALA A 61 6.55 -6.18 17.40
C ALA A 61 5.71 -6.55 18.62
N CYS A 62 4.58 -7.19 18.38
CA CYS A 62 3.63 -7.64 19.37
C CYS A 62 3.29 -9.10 19.12
N ALA A 63 3.28 -9.90 20.18
CA ALA A 63 2.83 -11.28 20.11
C ALA A 63 2.13 -11.71 21.41
N SER A 64 1.33 -12.77 21.31
CA SER A 64 0.74 -13.46 22.47
C SER A 64 1.74 -14.36 23.21
N ASP A 65 2.88 -14.67 22.60
CA ASP A 65 3.90 -15.56 23.16
C ASP A 65 5.31 -14.98 22.94
N ALA A 66 6.21 -15.22 23.89
CA ALA A 66 7.57 -14.68 23.88
C ALA A 66 8.47 -15.33 22.80
N ASP A 67 8.29 -16.62 22.49
CA ASP A 67 9.05 -17.32 21.45
C ASP A 67 8.61 -16.85 20.06
N ASP A 68 7.31 -16.63 19.87
CA ASP A 68 6.77 -16.00 18.66
C ASP A 68 7.36 -14.59 18.47
N LEU A 69 7.40 -13.77 19.53
CA LEU A 69 8.00 -12.44 19.48
C LEU A 69 9.50 -12.48 19.09
N ALA A 70 10.24 -13.47 19.58
CA ALA A 70 11.65 -13.66 19.24
C ALA A 70 11.85 -14.04 17.75
N GLY A 71 10.86 -14.72 17.15
CA GLY A 71 10.84 -15.06 15.73
C GLY A 71 10.51 -13.88 14.81
N MET A 72 10.01 -12.76 15.34
CA MET A 72 9.62 -11.57 14.58
C MET A 72 10.80 -10.61 14.43
N THR A 73 11.45 -10.59 13.26
CA THR A 73 12.67 -9.81 13.02
C THR A 73 12.55 -8.90 11.81
N LEU A 74 13.35 -7.84 11.79
CA LEU A 74 13.45 -6.91 10.67
C LEU A 74 14.87 -6.97 10.13
N VAL A 75 15.01 -7.41 8.87
CA VAL A 75 16.32 -7.59 8.23
C VAL A 75 16.41 -6.72 6.99
N GLN A 76 17.63 -6.26 6.69
CA GLN A 76 17.93 -5.61 5.41
C GLN A 76 18.94 -6.43 4.62
N THR A 77 18.80 -6.47 3.31
CA THR A 77 19.75 -7.11 2.39
C THR A 77 19.86 -6.28 1.13
N ARG A 78 21.09 -6.07 0.65
CA ARG A 78 21.34 -5.38 -0.61
C ARG A 78 21.25 -6.36 -1.78
N VAL A 79 20.48 -6.00 -2.80
CA VAL A 79 20.34 -6.76 -4.04
C VAL A 79 20.54 -5.80 -5.20
N GLY A 80 21.75 -5.78 -5.76
CA GLY A 80 22.13 -4.80 -6.80
C GLY A 80 22.03 -3.37 -6.27
N ASP A 81 21.25 -2.52 -6.95
CA ASP A 81 20.97 -1.14 -6.56
C ASP A 81 19.71 -0.97 -5.69
N LYS A 82 19.16 -2.08 -5.18
CA LYS A 82 18.01 -2.09 -4.27
C LYS A 82 18.44 -2.48 -2.86
N LEU A 83 17.80 -1.86 -1.87
CA LEU A 83 17.84 -2.31 -0.49
C LEU A 83 16.51 -3.00 -0.17
N VAL A 84 16.56 -4.29 0.11
CA VAL A 84 15.38 -5.08 0.51
C VAL A 84 15.30 -5.09 2.02
N VAL A 85 14.18 -4.62 2.57
CA VAL A 85 13.84 -4.65 3.98
C VAL A 85 12.70 -5.64 4.15
N ARG A 86 12.93 -6.70 4.93
CA ARG A 86 11.97 -7.78 5.14
C ARG A 86 11.55 -7.86 6.59
N ALA A 87 10.24 -7.91 6.79
CA ALA A 87 9.61 -8.28 8.05
C ALA A 87 9.45 -9.81 8.09
N GLU A 88 10.29 -10.49 8.87
CA GLU A 88 10.31 -11.95 8.95
C GLU A 88 9.56 -12.44 10.19
N HIS A 89 8.75 -13.48 10.00
CA HIS A 89 8.11 -14.23 11.07
C HIS A 89 8.64 -15.67 11.03
N ARG A 90 9.52 -16.03 11.97
CA ARG A 90 9.96 -17.42 12.13
C ARG A 90 8.97 -18.14 13.04
N TYR A 91 8.35 -19.18 12.49
CA TYR A 91 7.39 -20.00 13.23
C TYR A 91 8.12 -20.89 14.25
N SER A 92 7.74 -20.78 15.52
CA SER A 92 8.03 -21.83 16.50
C SER A 92 7.03 -22.96 16.29
N ILE A 93 7.47 -24.23 16.27
CA ILE A 93 6.63 -25.41 15.95
C ILE A 93 5.66 -25.73 17.12
N ASN A 94 5.50 -24.85 18.11
CA ASN A 94 4.59 -25.07 19.22
C ASN A 94 3.15 -24.78 18.77
N PHE A 95 2.34 -25.84 18.72
CA PHE A 95 0.95 -25.93 18.24
C PHE A 95 -0.08 -25.15 19.10
N GLY A 96 0.11 -23.84 19.26
CA GLY A 96 -0.84 -22.92 19.87
C GLY A 96 -1.53 -22.04 18.83
N PHE A 97 -2.56 -22.55 18.14
CA PHE A 97 -3.20 -21.90 16.98
C PHE A 97 -4.08 -20.68 17.29
N ASN A 98 -3.97 -20.07 18.47
CA ASN A 98 -4.86 -18.98 18.88
C ASN A 98 -4.12 -17.71 19.34
N GLY A 99 -2.86 -17.59 18.90
CA GLY A 99 -2.01 -16.44 19.18
C GLY A 99 -2.09 -15.37 18.09
N TYR A 100 -1.96 -14.10 18.50
CA TYR A 100 -1.76 -13.00 17.56
C TYR A 100 -0.27 -12.67 17.48
N ARG A 101 0.18 -12.25 16.30
CA ARG A 101 1.50 -11.70 16.06
C ARG A 101 1.42 -10.64 14.98
N TYR A 102 1.95 -9.45 15.24
CA TYR A 102 2.00 -8.37 14.26
C TYR A 102 3.10 -7.38 14.60
N MET A 103 3.66 -6.75 13.58
CA MET A 103 4.53 -5.59 13.71
C MET A 103 3.83 -4.35 13.18
N LYS A 104 4.05 -3.22 13.86
CA LYS A 104 3.72 -1.90 13.33
C LYS A 104 5.01 -1.17 13.04
N LEU A 105 5.27 -0.93 11.76
CA LEU A 105 6.53 -0.41 11.25
C LEU A 105 6.35 1.00 10.69
N GLN A 106 7.35 1.84 10.90
CA GLN A 106 7.44 3.20 10.40
C GLN A 106 8.80 3.38 9.75
N ALA A 107 8.83 3.61 8.45
CA ALA A 107 10.02 3.91 7.69
C ALA A 107 10.10 5.40 7.37
N SER A 108 11.23 6.03 7.68
CA SER A 108 11.58 7.36 7.20
C SER A 108 12.62 7.24 6.11
N LEU A 109 12.41 7.89 4.98
CA LEU A 109 13.30 7.86 3.81
C LEU A 109 13.52 9.28 3.26
N PRO A 110 14.63 9.54 2.56
CA PRO A 110 14.71 10.71 1.70
C PRO A 110 13.57 10.70 0.67
N ASP A 111 12.90 11.84 0.48
CA ASP A 111 11.78 11.97 -0.47
C ASP A 111 12.20 11.70 -1.93
N SER A 112 13.49 11.77 -2.25
CA SER A 112 14.08 11.38 -3.53
C SER A 112 14.04 9.88 -3.81
N MET A 113 13.69 9.05 -2.83
CA MET A 113 13.69 7.59 -2.97
C MET A 113 12.46 7.06 -3.70
N ARG A 114 12.71 6.00 -4.48
CA ARG A 114 11.65 5.12 -5.00
C ARG A 114 11.39 3.99 -4.01
N VAL A 115 10.12 3.64 -3.86
CA VAL A 115 9.68 2.59 -2.95
C VAL A 115 9.00 1.47 -3.75
N GLN A 116 9.33 0.23 -3.43
CA GLN A 116 8.62 -0.94 -3.92
C GLN A 116 8.03 -1.67 -2.71
N LEU A 117 6.75 -1.99 -2.76
CA LEU A 117 6.04 -2.75 -1.74
C LEU A 117 5.73 -4.12 -2.30
N LYS A 118 5.99 -5.16 -1.50
CA LYS A 118 5.43 -6.50 -1.68
C LYS A 118 4.71 -6.85 -0.40
N LEU A 119 3.39 -6.88 -0.48
CA LEU A 119 2.51 -6.99 0.67
C LEU A 119 1.69 -8.28 0.57
N GLY A 120 1.68 -9.06 1.65
CA GLY A 120 0.82 -10.24 1.76
C GLY A 120 -0.60 -9.83 2.10
N SER A 121 -0.86 -9.64 3.40
CA SER A 121 -2.16 -9.29 3.98
C SER A 121 -2.10 -8.11 4.94
N GLY A 122 -0.91 -7.52 5.13
CA GLY A 122 -0.73 -6.33 5.95
C GLY A 122 -0.92 -5.04 5.14
N ASP A 123 -1.16 -3.96 5.87
CA ASP A 123 -1.52 -2.67 5.26
C ASP A 123 -0.31 -1.75 5.11
N ALA A 124 -0.35 -0.87 4.11
CA ALA A 124 0.67 0.14 3.93
C ALA A 124 0.12 1.54 3.73
N ARG A 125 0.77 2.52 4.36
CA ARG A 125 0.55 3.94 4.09
C ARG A 125 1.83 4.60 3.61
N ILE A 126 1.81 5.20 2.44
CA ILE A 126 2.97 5.82 1.81
C ILE A 126 2.72 7.31 1.61
N ASP A 127 3.70 8.13 1.96
CA ASP A 127 3.65 9.57 1.72
C ASP A 127 4.99 10.14 1.22
N ASN A 128 4.90 11.04 0.24
CA ASN A 128 5.98 11.90 -0.25
C ASN A 128 7.22 11.16 -0.78
N VAL A 129 7.04 10.29 -1.77
CA VAL A 129 8.13 9.51 -2.39
C VAL A 129 8.31 9.85 -3.87
N ALA A 130 9.48 9.54 -4.43
CA ALA A 130 9.79 9.86 -5.82
C ALA A 130 9.07 8.95 -6.84
N GLY A 131 8.68 7.75 -6.44
CA GLY A 131 7.99 6.78 -7.26
C GLY A 131 7.62 5.56 -6.43
N LEU A 132 6.59 4.85 -6.85
CA LEU A 132 5.99 3.75 -6.08
C LEU A 132 5.73 2.55 -6.99
N SER A 133 6.02 1.36 -6.49
CA SER A 133 5.63 0.08 -7.11
C SER A 133 4.93 -0.74 -6.05
N ILE A 134 3.71 -1.20 -6.34
CA ILE A 134 2.86 -1.95 -5.40
C ILE A 134 2.64 -3.35 -5.99
N ASP A 135 2.92 -4.37 -5.19
CA ASP A 135 2.57 -5.77 -5.41
C ASP A 135 1.81 -6.21 -4.16
N LEU A 136 0.48 -6.35 -4.30
CA LEU A 136 -0.45 -6.49 -3.19
C LEU A 136 -1.24 -7.79 -3.28
N GLY A 137 -1.17 -8.61 -2.23
CA GLY A 137 -2.00 -9.80 -2.08
C GLY A 137 -3.44 -9.48 -1.68
N SER A 138 -3.66 -9.15 -0.41
CA SER A 138 -5.01 -9.00 0.19
C SER A 138 -5.10 -7.96 1.32
N GLY A 139 -4.04 -7.19 1.60
CA GLY A 139 -4.11 -6.05 2.52
C GLY A 139 -4.51 -4.77 1.79
N ASP A 140 -4.38 -3.62 2.45
CA ASP A 140 -4.75 -2.33 1.84
C ASP A 140 -3.54 -1.39 1.68
N VAL A 141 -3.57 -0.55 0.64
CA VAL A 141 -2.54 0.48 0.41
C VAL A 141 -3.15 1.85 0.22
N GLU A 142 -2.77 2.78 1.10
CA GLU A 142 -3.00 4.21 0.90
C GLU A 142 -1.69 4.89 0.50
N ALA A 143 -1.65 5.57 -0.65
CA ALA A 143 -0.47 6.32 -1.05
C ALA A 143 -0.81 7.75 -1.47
N ARG A 144 -0.05 8.71 -0.95
CA ARG A 144 -0.22 10.14 -1.23
C ARG A 144 1.11 10.76 -1.66
N ASN A 145 1.05 11.84 -2.43
CA ASN A 145 2.24 12.63 -2.81
C ASN A 145 3.33 11.80 -3.54
N VAL A 146 2.97 10.99 -4.53
CA VAL A 146 3.97 10.25 -5.32
C VAL A 146 4.36 11.07 -6.53
N ARG A 147 5.57 11.65 -6.55
CA ARG A 147 5.96 12.62 -7.59
C ARG A 147 6.07 12.02 -8.99
N GLY A 148 6.49 10.76 -9.07
CA GLY A 148 6.74 10.05 -10.32
C GLY A 148 5.66 9.03 -10.68
N VAL A 149 6.09 7.99 -11.37
CA VAL A 149 5.22 6.88 -11.76
C VAL A 149 4.85 6.05 -10.53
N THR A 150 3.57 5.69 -10.43
CA THR A 150 3.08 4.62 -9.57
C THR A 150 2.75 3.42 -10.44
N THR A 151 3.34 2.27 -10.13
CA THR A 151 3.01 0.97 -10.73
C THR A 151 2.25 0.13 -9.71
N ALA A 152 1.20 -0.58 -10.12
CA ALA A 152 0.42 -1.43 -9.22
C ALA A 152 0.06 -2.78 -9.85
N ASP A 153 0.20 -3.85 -9.08
CA ASP A 153 -0.38 -5.18 -9.31
C ASP A 153 -1.14 -5.59 -8.05
N ILE A 154 -2.45 -5.80 -8.20
CA ILE A 154 -3.40 -5.88 -7.10
C ILE A 154 -4.16 -7.20 -7.20
N GLY A 155 -4.04 -8.02 -6.15
CA GLY A 155 -4.78 -9.27 -6.01
C GLY A 155 -6.23 -9.04 -5.58
N SER A 156 -6.47 -9.12 -4.27
CA SER A 156 -7.82 -9.04 -3.66
C SER A 156 -7.94 -7.96 -2.58
N GLY A 157 -6.91 -7.13 -2.43
CA GLY A 157 -6.91 -6.00 -1.50
C GLY A 157 -7.13 -4.67 -2.22
N ASP A 158 -7.26 -3.59 -1.46
CA ASP A 158 -7.66 -2.29 -2.01
C ASP A 158 -6.50 -1.28 -2.06
N VAL A 159 -6.52 -0.41 -3.05
CA VAL A 159 -5.51 0.64 -3.23
C VAL A 159 -6.15 2.01 -3.44
N ASP A 160 -5.85 2.96 -2.56
CA ASP A 160 -6.20 4.38 -2.69
C ASP A 160 -4.95 5.22 -2.98
N LEU A 161 -4.93 5.87 -4.14
CA LEU A 161 -3.86 6.74 -4.60
C LEU A 161 -4.35 8.18 -4.71
N GLU A 162 -3.64 9.12 -4.10
CA GLU A 162 -3.93 10.55 -4.24
C GLU A 162 -2.69 11.36 -4.64
N ARG A 163 -2.83 12.23 -5.65
CA ARG A 163 -1.80 13.18 -6.08
C ARG A 163 -0.52 12.45 -6.47
N ILE A 164 -0.63 11.70 -7.55
CA ILE A 164 0.45 10.90 -8.15
C ILE A 164 0.88 11.48 -9.50
N GLY A 165 2.13 11.22 -9.91
CA GLY A 165 2.66 11.69 -11.19
C GLY A 165 1.97 11.04 -12.39
N SER A 166 2.08 9.72 -12.53
CA SER A 166 1.36 8.96 -13.56
C SER A 166 1.09 7.54 -13.08
N LEU A 167 0.09 6.86 -13.65
CA LEU A 167 -0.34 5.54 -13.20
C LEU A 167 -0.06 4.45 -14.26
N GLN A 168 0.49 3.32 -13.82
CA GLN A 168 0.63 2.10 -14.62
C GLN A 168 0.12 0.90 -13.82
N VAL A 169 -1.03 0.36 -14.19
CA VAL A 169 -1.61 -0.81 -13.53
C VAL A 169 -1.33 -2.03 -14.39
N ILE A 170 -0.70 -3.03 -13.80
CA ILE A 170 -0.45 -4.33 -14.45
C ILE A 170 -1.76 -5.11 -14.46
N SER A 171 -2.28 -5.40 -13.27
CA SER A 171 -3.56 -6.07 -13.07
C SER A 171 -4.26 -5.60 -11.81
N VAL A 172 -5.59 -5.65 -11.86
CA VAL A 172 -6.48 -5.64 -10.69
C VAL A 172 -7.28 -6.94 -10.75
N GLY A 173 -7.16 -7.76 -9.71
CA GLY A 173 -7.87 -9.03 -9.60
C GLY A 173 -9.31 -8.84 -9.16
N SER A 174 -9.55 -9.01 -7.87
CA SER A 174 -10.87 -8.93 -7.22
C SER A 174 -10.98 -7.81 -6.18
N GLY A 175 -9.89 -7.11 -5.88
CA GLY A 175 -9.90 -5.92 -5.04
C GLY A 175 -10.04 -4.65 -5.88
N ASP A 176 -10.05 -3.50 -5.23
CA ASP A 176 -10.39 -2.23 -5.88
C ASP A 176 -9.21 -1.26 -5.98
N LEU A 177 -9.23 -0.41 -7.01
CA LEU A 177 -8.28 0.68 -7.18
C LEU A 177 -8.98 2.01 -7.33
N LYS A 178 -8.75 2.91 -6.40
CA LYS A 178 -9.15 4.32 -6.49
C LYS A 178 -7.91 5.18 -6.72
N ALA A 179 -7.92 6.02 -7.75
CA ALA A 179 -6.83 6.97 -7.99
C ALA A 179 -7.35 8.37 -8.35
N LYS A 180 -6.91 9.38 -7.60
CA LYS A 180 -7.33 10.78 -7.75
C LYS A 180 -6.15 11.72 -7.96
N HIS A 181 -6.36 12.76 -8.76
CA HIS A 181 -5.36 13.79 -9.09
C HIS A 181 -4.11 13.15 -9.72
N ILE A 182 -4.29 12.51 -10.87
CA ILE A 182 -3.18 11.91 -11.62
C ILE A 182 -2.60 13.00 -12.53
N GLY A 183 -1.35 13.40 -12.28
CA GLY A 183 -0.73 14.52 -13.00
C GLY A 183 -0.55 14.28 -14.50
N GLY A 184 -0.30 13.04 -14.89
CA GLY A 184 -0.13 12.55 -16.25
C GLY A 184 -1.25 11.58 -16.66
N GLY A 185 -0.91 10.63 -17.52
CA GLY A 185 -1.85 9.59 -17.98
C GLY A 185 -1.91 8.37 -17.06
N ALA A 186 -2.88 7.50 -17.35
CA ALA A 186 -3.06 6.20 -16.72
C ALA A 186 -3.08 5.10 -17.78
N LYS A 187 -2.27 4.06 -17.61
CA LYS A 187 -2.28 2.84 -18.44
C LYS A 187 -2.69 1.67 -17.56
N LEU A 188 -3.68 0.89 -17.99
CA LEU A 188 -4.22 -0.24 -17.26
C LEU A 188 -4.16 -1.50 -18.14
N GLY A 189 -3.49 -2.54 -17.65
CA GLY A 189 -3.34 -3.80 -18.37
C GLY A 189 -4.61 -4.66 -18.31
N SER A 190 -5.04 -5.03 -17.11
CA SER A 190 -6.33 -5.73 -16.99
C SER A 190 -7.02 -5.57 -15.66
N ILE A 191 -8.33 -5.43 -15.73
CA ILE A 191 -9.22 -5.41 -14.58
C ILE A 191 -10.04 -6.70 -14.64
N GLY A 192 -9.99 -7.48 -13.57
CA GLY A 192 -10.68 -8.75 -13.43
C GLY A 192 -12.14 -8.54 -13.01
N SER A 193 -12.42 -8.82 -11.75
CA SER A 193 -13.75 -8.72 -11.13
C SER A 193 -13.87 -7.57 -10.14
N GLY A 194 -12.77 -6.96 -9.73
CA GLY A 194 -12.78 -5.75 -8.92
C GLY A 194 -12.93 -4.49 -9.76
N ASP A 195 -13.05 -3.35 -9.07
CA ASP A 195 -13.43 -2.09 -9.67
C ASP A 195 -12.26 -1.09 -9.70
N VAL A 196 -12.28 -0.22 -10.71
CA VAL A 196 -11.30 0.86 -10.83
C VAL A 196 -11.99 2.21 -11.02
N GLU A 197 -11.68 3.15 -10.13
CA GLU A 197 -12.14 4.54 -10.20
C GLU A 197 -10.95 5.47 -10.40
N LEU A 198 -10.94 6.18 -11.53
CA LEU A 198 -9.93 7.19 -11.86
C LEU A 198 -10.57 8.56 -11.94
N SER A 199 -10.03 9.55 -11.22
CA SER A 199 -10.55 10.91 -11.26
C SER A 199 -9.46 11.96 -11.44
N GLN A 200 -9.78 13.01 -12.20
CA GLN A 200 -8.92 14.17 -12.44
C GLN A 200 -7.58 13.77 -13.05
N VAL A 201 -7.65 13.15 -14.23
CA VAL A 201 -6.49 12.64 -14.97
C VAL A 201 -5.95 13.70 -15.93
N GLY A 202 -4.69 14.06 -15.75
CA GLY A 202 -4.02 15.12 -16.51
C GLY A 202 -3.66 14.74 -17.94
N GLY A 203 -3.61 13.44 -18.27
CA GLY A 203 -3.33 12.91 -19.60
C GLY A 203 -4.38 11.91 -20.09
N THR A 204 -3.97 11.03 -21.00
CA THR A 204 -4.81 9.96 -21.58
C THR A 204 -4.96 8.78 -20.63
N VAL A 205 -6.14 8.15 -20.65
CA VAL A 205 -6.44 6.88 -19.99
C VAL A 205 -6.52 5.76 -21.05
N GLU A 206 -5.75 4.70 -20.87
CA GLU A 206 -5.76 3.51 -21.74
C GLU A 206 -6.01 2.25 -20.90
N LEU A 207 -7.04 1.47 -21.23
CA LEU A 207 -7.30 0.15 -20.65
C LEU A 207 -7.25 -0.92 -21.75
N ASP A 208 -6.41 -1.94 -21.55
CA ASP A 208 -6.28 -3.05 -22.49
C ASP A 208 -7.44 -4.06 -22.37
N ARG A 209 -7.93 -4.36 -21.15
CA ARG A 209 -9.01 -5.34 -20.96
C ARG A 209 -9.78 -5.14 -19.66
N LEU A 210 -11.10 -5.02 -19.77
CA LEU A 210 -12.03 -5.14 -18.66
C LEU A 210 -12.66 -6.54 -18.65
N GLY A 211 -12.68 -7.20 -17.49
CA GLY A 211 -13.32 -8.48 -17.26
C GLY A 211 -14.80 -8.31 -16.90
N SER A 212 -15.14 -8.57 -15.64
CA SER A 212 -16.49 -8.52 -15.10
C SER A 212 -16.72 -7.37 -14.10
N GLY A 213 -15.66 -6.74 -13.61
CA GLY A 213 -15.75 -5.55 -12.77
C GLY A 213 -15.99 -4.28 -13.58
N ASP A 214 -15.95 -3.13 -12.91
CA ASP A 214 -16.30 -1.85 -13.49
C ASP A 214 -15.10 -0.90 -13.60
N LEU A 215 -15.10 -0.08 -14.65
CA LEU A 215 -14.20 1.06 -14.80
C LEU A 215 -15.02 2.35 -14.77
N VAL A 216 -14.73 3.20 -13.79
CA VAL A 216 -15.27 4.56 -13.70
C VAL A 216 -14.14 5.56 -13.94
N VAL A 217 -14.34 6.47 -14.89
CA VAL A 217 -13.35 7.49 -15.25
C VAL A 217 -13.96 8.89 -15.30
N ASP A 218 -13.51 9.76 -14.41
CA ASP A 218 -14.01 11.13 -14.29
C ASP A 218 -12.91 12.17 -14.57
N ASP A 219 -13.27 13.22 -15.31
CA ASP A 219 -12.43 14.40 -15.57
C ASP A 219 -11.05 14.06 -16.17
N VAL A 220 -11.05 13.72 -17.46
CA VAL A 220 -9.83 13.38 -18.22
C VAL A 220 -9.49 14.52 -19.18
N ARG A 221 -8.27 15.03 -19.10
CA ARG A 221 -7.79 16.07 -20.02
C ARG A 221 -7.38 15.52 -21.39
N GLY A 222 -6.98 14.25 -21.46
CA GLY A 222 -6.64 13.55 -22.70
C GLY A 222 -7.78 12.70 -23.25
N ASP A 223 -7.41 11.65 -23.96
CA ASP A 223 -8.34 10.66 -24.50
C ASP A 223 -8.68 9.58 -23.46
N LEU A 224 -9.77 8.84 -23.70
CA LEU A 224 -10.10 7.58 -23.03
C LEU A 224 -10.17 6.49 -24.10
N ALA A 225 -9.34 5.45 -23.98
CA ALA A 225 -9.35 4.29 -24.85
C ALA A 225 -9.49 2.99 -24.04
N VAL A 226 -10.51 2.18 -24.34
CA VAL A 226 -10.72 0.85 -23.75
C VAL A 226 -10.81 -0.16 -24.88
N ARG A 227 -9.86 -1.11 -24.93
CA ARG A 227 -9.70 -2.00 -26.09
C ARG A 227 -10.59 -3.24 -26.08
N LYS A 228 -11.02 -3.69 -24.91
CA LYS A 228 -11.89 -4.86 -24.77
C LYS A 228 -12.68 -4.80 -23.49
N VAL A 229 -14.00 -4.93 -23.60
CA VAL A 229 -14.91 -5.04 -22.46
C VAL A 229 -15.52 -6.44 -22.43
N GLY A 230 -15.40 -7.12 -21.29
CA GLY A 230 -16.04 -8.40 -21.04
C GLY A 230 -17.50 -8.25 -20.66
N SER A 231 -17.84 -8.69 -19.45
CA SER A 231 -19.20 -8.59 -18.91
C SER A 231 -19.40 -7.40 -17.98
N GLY A 232 -18.33 -6.69 -17.64
CA GLY A 232 -18.34 -5.49 -16.82
C GLY A 232 -18.83 -4.25 -17.56
N SER A 233 -18.72 -3.09 -16.91
CA SER A 233 -19.15 -1.81 -17.47
C SER A 233 -18.08 -0.72 -17.42
N VAL A 234 -18.16 0.19 -18.39
CA VAL A 234 -17.31 1.40 -18.43
C VAL A 234 -18.23 2.61 -18.31
N ALA A 235 -18.07 3.37 -17.24
CA ALA A 235 -18.70 4.66 -17.05
C ALA A 235 -17.65 5.76 -17.15
N HIS A 236 -17.98 6.85 -17.86
CA HIS A 236 -17.07 7.98 -17.96
C HIS A 236 -17.81 9.31 -17.98
N HIS A 237 -17.19 10.34 -17.42
CA HIS A 237 -17.69 11.71 -17.43
C HIS A 237 -16.53 12.70 -17.57
N GLY A 238 -16.73 13.81 -18.29
CA GLY A 238 -15.74 14.88 -18.36
C GLY A 238 -14.45 14.51 -19.13
N VAL A 239 -14.53 13.71 -20.19
CA VAL A 239 -13.39 13.45 -21.08
C VAL A 239 -13.26 14.56 -22.12
N SER A 240 -12.11 15.24 -22.16
CA SER A 240 -11.85 16.37 -23.06
C SER A 240 -11.43 15.94 -24.47
N GLY A 241 -10.77 14.79 -24.57
CA GLY A 241 -10.33 14.20 -25.83
C GLY A 241 -11.34 13.25 -26.45
N ARG A 242 -10.85 12.33 -27.28
CA ARG A 242 -11.64 11.24 -27.87
C ARG A 242 -11.97 10.19 -26.83
N VAL A 243 -13.18 9.64 -26.92
CA VAL A 243 -13.57 8.41 -26.21
C VAL A 243 -13.69 7.28 -27.23
N ASP A 244 -12.97 6.19 -26.98
CA ASP A 244 -13.00 4.95 -27.77
C ASP A 244 -13.18 3.77 -26.82
N VAL A 245 -14.30 3.05 -26.94
CA VAL A 245 -14.65 1.93 -26.06
C VAL A 245 -15.11 0.76 -26.93
N ASP A 246 -14.18 -0.17 -27.15
CA ASP A 246 -14.40 -1.39 -27.91
C ASP A 246 -15.06 -2.45 -27.02
N LYS A 247 -16.29 -2.83 -27.39
CA LYS A 247 -17.05 -3.91 -26.76
C LYS A 247 -16.77 -5.25 -27.43
#